data_AF-A0A522E1C0-F1
#
_entry.id   AF-A0A522E1C0-F1
#
_cell.length_a   1.000
_cell.length_b   1.000
_cell.length_c   1.000
_cell.angle_alpha   90.00
_cell.angle_beta   90.00
_cell.angle_gamma   90.00
#
_symmetry.space_group_name_H-M   'P 1'
#
loop_
_entity.id
_entity.type
_entity.pdbx_description
1 polymer ?
#
loop_
_entity_poly.entity_id
_entity_poly.type
_entity_poly.pdbx_seq_one_letter_code
_entity_poly.pdbx_strand_id
1 'polypeptide(L)'
;PGGHVEQNETVEDAVVREIKEETNLYIQPKFLFYHDEIFPEENWHAVVLVFHAAANGTVKLNEESTEYRWFAPEEALKMELGFSHEKVISRWIGSRA
;
A
#
# COMPACT_ATOMS: atom_id res chain seq x y z
N PRO A 1 2.59 -1.82 -3.13
CA PRO A 1 3.81 -1.55 -2.36
C PRO A 1 3.51 -1.31 -0.88
N GLY A 2 4.32 -1.92 -0.03
CA GLY A 2 4.16 -1.95 1.41
C GLY A 2 4.69 -3.27 1.99
N GLY A 3 5.16 -3.20 3.23
CA GLY A 3 5.77 -4.32 3.92
C GLY A 3 5.63 -4.22 5.44
N HIS A 4 6.40 -5.04 6.15
CA HIS A 4 6.37 -5.07 7.60
C HIS A 4 7.14 -3.88 8.18
N VAL A 5 6.68 -3.40 9.33
CA VAL A 5 7.46 -2.44 10.14
C VAL A 5 8.60 -3.20 10.81
N GLU A 6 9.84 -2.73 10.63
CA GLU A 6 11.02 -3.38 11.21
C GLU A 6 11.24 -3.00 12.68
N GLN A 7 12.14 -3.73 13.33
CA GLN A 7 12.50 -3.44 14.71
C GLN A 7 13.22 -2.08 14.81
N ASN A 8 12.76 -1.23 15.73
CA ASN A 8 13.24 0.14 15.95
C ASN A 8 12.93 1.12 14.78
N GLU A 9 11.91 0.82 13.99
CA GLU A 9 11.41 1.69 12.91
C GLU A 9 10.05 2.29 13.29
N THR A 10 9.77 3.53 12.86
CA THR A 10 8.41 4.08 12.96
C THR A 10 7.57 3.60 11.79
N VAL A 11 6.24 3.61 11.91
CA VAL A 11 5.36 3.22 10.80
C VAL A 11 5.56 4.15 9.59
N GLU A 12 5.76 5.44 9.86
CA GLU A 12 6.04 6.44 8.84
C GLU A 12 7.39 6.20 8.13
N ASP A 13 8.43 5.80 8.87
CA ASP A 13 9.71 5.44 8.27
C ASP A 13 9.57 4.16 7.41
N ALA A 14 8.84 3.17 7.90
CA ALA A 14 8.58 1.93 7.18
C ALA A 14 7.91 2.19 5.82
N VAL A 15 6.82 2.96 5.79
CA VAL A 15 6.16 3.25 4.50
C VAL A 15 7.04 4.07 3.56
N VAL A 16 7.91 4.95 4.08
CA VAL A 16 8.87 5.69 3.23
C VAL A 16 9.94 4.75 2.68
N ARG A 17 10.48 3.85 3.50
CA ARG A 17 11.48 2.85 3.11
C ARG A 17 10.93 1.88 2.07
N GLU A 18 9.82 1.22 2.35
CA GLU A 18 9.19 0.22 1.47
C GLU A 18 8.89 0.80 0.08
N ILE A 19 8.28 1.99 0.03
CA ILE A 19 7.99 2.66 -1.24
C ILE A 19 9.29 3.00 -1.98
N LYS A 20 10.34 3.39 -1.27
CA LYS A 20 11.64 3.69 -1.87
C LYS A 20 12.32 2.42 -2.41
N GLU A 21 12.26 1.32 -1.69
CA GLU A 21 12.87 0.04 -2.04
C GLU A 21 12.17 -0.60 -3.25
N GLU A 22 10.84 -0.70 -3.22
CA GLU A 22 10.07 -1.37 -4.26
C GLU A 22 9.92 -0.54 -5.54
N THR A 23 9.88 0.81 -5.44
CA THR A 23 9.50 1.67 -6.57
C THR A 23 10.48 2.79 -6.90
N ASN A 24 11.49 3.04 -6.06
CA ASN A 24 12.42 4.16 -6.16
C ASN A 24 11.78 5.57 -6.01
N LEU A 25 10.50 5.65 -5.65
CA LEU A 25 9.79 6.92 -5.47
C LEU A 25 10.07 7.56 -4.11
N TYR A 26 9.91 8.89 -4.04
CA TYR A 26 9.91 9.64 -2.79
C TYR A 26 8.49 10.10 -2.48
N ILE A 27 8.08 9.97 -1.22
CA ILE A 27 6.72 10.30 -0.78
C ILE A 27 6.72 11.14 0.49
N GLN A 28 5.60 11.84 0.70
CA GLN A 28 5.22 12.39 2.00
C GLN A 28 3.93 11.69 2.46
N PRO A 29 4.04 10.65 3.31
CA PRO A 29 2.90 9.83 3.68
C PRO A 29 1.93 10.59 4.60
N LYS A 30 0.63 10.41 4.35
CA LYS A 30 -0.44 10.81 5.26
C LYS A 30 -1.21 9.58 5.69
N PHE A 31 -1.21 9.31 6.99
CA PHE A 31 -2.01 8.22 7.55
C PHE A 31 -3.50 8.45 7.27
N LEU A 32 -4.19 7.37 6.89
CA LEU A 32 -5.63 7.39 6.63
C LEU A 32 -6.38 6.65 7.74
N PHE A 33 -6.14 5.35 7.85
CA PHE A 33 -6.81 4.45 8.78
C PHE A 33 -6.06 3.12 8.85
N TYR A 34 -6.43 2.27 9.81
CA TYR A 34 -6.04 0.87 9.81
C TYR A 34 -7.12 -0.01 9.14
N HIS A 35 -6.70 -1.17 8.66
CA HIS A 35 -7.56 -2.20 8.06
C HIS A 35 -7.11 -3.59 8.54
N ASP A 36 -8.06 -4.43 8.93
CA ASP A 36 -7.77 -5.78 9.38
C ASP A 36 -7.80 -6.75 8.21
N GLU A 37 -6.67 -7.42 7.97
CA GLU A 37 -6.55 -8.52 7.02
C GLU A 37 -6.60 -9.83 7.77
N ILE A 38 -7.76 -10.47 7.75
CA ILE A 38 -8.05 -11.70 8.49
C ILE A 38 -8.37 -12.79 7.46
N PHE A 39 -7.44 -13.73 7.30
CA PHE A 39 -7.57 -14.89 6.41
C PHE A 39 -7.37 -16.17 7.24
N PRO A 40 -8.42 -16.67 7.92
CA PRO A 40 -8.32 -17.83 8.81
C PRO A 40 -7.83 -19.10 8.10
N GLU A 41 -8.22 -19.28 6.83
CA GLU A 41 -7.80 -20.39 5.98
C GLU A 41 -6.28 -20.45 5.75
N GLU A 42 -5.62 -19.29 5.74
CA GLU A 42 -4.16 -19.17 5.61
C GLU A 42 -3.46 -19.02 6.97
N ASN A 43 -4.21 -19.13 8.08
CA ASN A 43 -3.73 -18.83 9.43
C ASN A 43 -3.04 -17.45 9.51
N TRP A 44 -3.60 -16.46 8.83
CA TRP A 44 -3.02 -15.13 8.69
C TRP A 44 -3.93 -14.06 9.30
N HIS A 45 -3.32 -13.18 10.09
CA HIS A 45 -3.97 -11.99 10.63
C HIS A 45 -2.95 -10.86 10.68
N ALA A 46 -3.19 -9.80 9.90
CA ALA A 46 -2.39 -8.59 9.92
C ALA A 46 -3.26 -7.34 10.17
N VAL A 47 -2.71 -6.38 10.92
CA VAL A 47 -3.25 -5.02 11.01
C VAL A 47 -2.47 -4.17 10.04
N VAL A 48 -3.13 -3.74 8.97
CA VAL A 48 -2.52 -2.94 7.90
C VAL A 48 -2.77 -1.46 8.16
N LEU A 49 -1.69 -0.68 8.24
CA LEU A 49 -1.76 0.77 8.40
C LEU A 49 -1.69 1.42 7.02
N VAL A 50 -2.79 2.07 6.62
CA VAL A 50 -2.98 2.57 5.25
C VAL A 50 -2.60 4.03 5.17
N PHE A 51 -1.78 4.35 4.16
CA PHE A 51 -1.31 5.71 3.88
C PHE A 51 -1.70 6.15 2.47
N HIS A 52 -1.85 7.47 2.31
CA HIS A 52 -1.96 8.12 1.01
C HIS A 52 -0.84 9.16 0.89
N ALA A 53 -0.23 9.24 -0.29
CA ALA A 53 0.82 10.21 -0.55
C ALA A 53 0.80 10.69 -2.00
N ALA A 54 1.25 11.92 -2.21
CA ALA A 54 1.81 12.30 -3.50
C ALA A 54 3.23 11.73 -3.60
N ALA A 55 3.58 11.21 -4.77
CA ALA A 55 4.88 10.64 -5.06
C ALA A 55 5.62 11.44 -6.13
N ASN A 56 6.95 11.51 -6.01
CA ASN A 56 7.82 12.15 -6.97
C ASN A 56 9.02 11.26 -7.34
N GLY A 57 9.51 11.39 -8.57
CA GLY A 57 10.64 10.62 -9.10
C GLY A 57 10.26 9.76 -10.29
N THR A 58 11.18 8.87 -10.67
CA THR A 58 10.99 7.90 -11.75
C THR A 58 10.90 6.50 -11.16
N VAL A 59 9.84 5.79 -11.52
CA VAL A 59 9.63 4.40 -11.07
C VAL A 59 10.78 3.53 -11.56
N LYS A 60 11.40 2.82 -10.63
CA LYS A 60 12.33 1.73 -10.90
C LYS A 60 12.01 0.62 -9.92
N LEU A 61 11.55 -0.51 -10.46
CA LEU A 61 11.19 -1.67 -9.67
C LEU A 61 12.43 -2.41 -9.19
N ASN A 62 12.32 -3.00 -8.00
CA ASN A 62 13.24 -4.03 -7.54
C ASN A 62 12.81 -5.42 -8.05
N GLU A 63 13.46 -6.46 -7.57
CA GLU A 63 13.21 -7.86 -7.93
C GLU A 63 11.86 -8.43 -7.48
N GLU A 64 11.15 -7.75 -6.57
CA GLU A 64 9.84 -8.20 -6.07
C GLU A 64 8.70 -7.96 -7.07
N SER A 65 8.92 -7.07 -8.04
CA SER A 65 7.90 -6.68 -9.02
C SER A 65 8.44 -6.70 -10.45
N THR A 66 7.64 -7.21 -11.38
CA THR A 66 8.03 -7.34 -12.81
C THR A 66 7.46 -6.24 -13.69
N GLU A 67 6.34 -5.63 -13.30
CA GLU A 67 5.69 -4.54 -14.03
C GLU A 67 5.06 -3.51 -13.10
N TYR A 68 4.84 -2.30 -13.62
CA TYR A 68 4.09 -1.25 -12.94
C TYR A 68 3.17 -0.55 -13.92
N ARG A 69 2.04 -0.07 -13.42
CA ARG A 69 1.10 0.78 -14.14
C ARG A 69 0.43 1.75 -13.18
N TRP A 70 -0.02 2.87 -13.73
CA TRP A 70 -0.84 3.85 -13.02
C TRP A 70 -2.30 3.64 -13.40
N PHE A 71 -3.18 3.65 -12.41
CA PHE A 71 -4.61 3.45 -12.59
C PHE A 71 -5.39 4.51 -11.83
N ALA A 72 -6.55 4.90 -12.35
CA ALA A 72 -7.53 5.56 -11.50
C ALA A 72 -8.05 4.55 -10.44
N PRO A 73 -8.41 5.01 -9.23
CA PRO A 73 -8.93 4.13 -8.17
C PRO A 73 -10.10 3.26 -8.62
N GLU A 74 -11.02 3.82 -9.41
CA GLU A 74 -12.21 3.13 -9.93
C GLU A 74 -11.86 2.10 -11.01
N GLU A 75 -10.73 2.27 -11.70
CA GLU A 75 -10.20 1.28 -12.65
C GLU A 75 -9.54 0.12 -11.91
N ALA A 76 -8.75 0.42 -10.86
CA ALA A 76 -8.11 -0.59 -10.04
C ALA A 76 -9.12 -1.55 -9.39
N LEU A 77 -10.29 -1.05 -8.96
CA LEU A 77 -11.37 -1.87 -8.40
C LEU A 77 -12.01 -2.86 -9.40
N LYS A 78 -11.71 -2.75 -10.70
CA LYS A 78 -12.16 -3.70 -11.72
C LYS A 78 -11.14 -4.81 -12.00
N MET A 79 -9.98 -4.75 -11.34
CA MET A 79 -8.90 -5.71 -11.50
C MET A 79 -8.95 -6.78 -10.42
N GLU A 80 -8.21 -7.87 -10.63
CA GLU A 80 -7.94 -8.85 -9.59
C GLU A 80 -6.88 -8.26 -8.65
N LEU A 81 -7.30 -7.87 -7.45
CA LEU A 81 -6.44 -7.28 -6.43
C LEU A 81 -6.05 -8.34 -5.39
N GLY A 82 -4.81 -8.27 -4.91
CA GLY A 82 -4.33 -9.14 -3.84
C GLY A 82 -4.96 -8.82 -2.48
N PHE A 83 -4.98 -9.83 -1.61
CA PHE A 83 -5.50 -9.75 -0.24
C PHE A 83 -6.90 -9.15 -0.19
N SER A 84 -7.08 -8.06 0.56
CA SER A 84 -8.33 -7.34 0.68
C SER A 84 -8.20 -5.87 0.28
N HIS A 85 -7.28 -5.58 -0.64
CA HIS A 85 -6.98 -4.23 -1.13
C HIS A 85 -8.20 -3.55 -1.77
N GLU A 86 -9.14 -4.29 -2.33
CA GLU A 86 -10.40 -3.76 -2.87
C GLU A 86 -11.24 -3.06 -1.78
N LYS A 87 -11.24 -3.60 -0.56
CA LYS A 87 -11.94 -2.98 0.59
C LYS A 87 -11.24 -1.70 1.02
N VAL A 88 -9.91 -1.71 1.04
CA VAL A 88 -9.08 -0.54 1.38
C VAL A 88 -9.33 0.61 0.40
N ILE A 89 -9.24 0.34 -0.91
CA ILE A 89 -9.49 1.35 -1.95
C ILE A 89 -10.93 1.85 -1.87
N SER A 90 -11.91 0.96 -1.74
CA SER A 90 -13.33 1.34 -1.63
C SER A 90 -13.60 2.23 -0.41
N ARG A 91 -13.02 1.91 0.75
CA ARG A 91 -13.12 2.72 1.96
C ARG A 91 -12.50 4.10 1.78
N TRP A 92 -11.34 4.18 1.15
CA TRP A 92 -10.70 5.46 0.87
C TRP A 92 -11.53 6.33 -0.08
N ILE A 93 -12.05 5.77 -1.19
CA ILE A 93 -12.94 6.50 -2.11
C ILE A 93 -14.17 7.04 -1.35
N GLY A 94 -14.82 6.20 -0.54
CA GLY A 94 -15.98 6.60 0.27
C GLY A 94 -15.68 7.69 1.30
N SER A 95 -14.44 7.79 1.79
CA SER A 95 -14.01 8.83 2.73
C SER A 95 -13.75 10.20 2.11
N ARG A 96 -13.72 10.29 0.77
CA ARG A 96 -13.51 11.56 0.03
C ARG A 96 -14.82 12.28 -0.30
N ALA A 97 -15.96 11.63 -0.11
CA ALA A 97 -17.30 12.16 -0.39
C ALA A 97 -17.81 13.08 0.73
#